data_AF-A0A9D5MZX6-F1
#
_entry.id   AF-A0A9D5MZX6-F1
#
_cell.length_a   1.000
_cell.length_b   1.000
_cell.length_c   1.000
_cell.angle_alpha   90.00
_cell.angle_beta   90.00
_cell.angle_gamma   90.00
#
_symmetry.space_group_name_H-M   'P 1'
#
loop_
_entity.id
_entity.type
_entity.pdbx_description
1 polymer ?
#
loop_
_entity_poly.entity_id
_entity_poly.type
_entity_poly.pdbx_seq_one_letter_code
_entity_poly.pdbx_strand_id
1 'polypeptide(L)'
;MKKIIVREKIMPVGYINSTFIELCKGKEYNTLHDFLTDYDSNYVIKKLYSEEVLNANLKDTKLYKLYNLAFETNKDNEFFKIMYQIDDEFAVHLTGNIYLYHIAARRKEIYSQIVPWYYVDSKKYIGDTWWEQDSEIIENLKKLSIIEFYKRYKGY
;
A
#
# COMPACT_ATOMS: atom_id res chain seq x y z
N MET A 1 0.30 11.50 -12.02
CA MET A 1 0.11 10.11 -11.54
C MET A 1 -0.49 10.20 -10.15
N LYS A 2 -1.45 9.34 -9.77
CA LYS A 2 -2.16 9.47 -8.48
C LYS A 2 -1.22 9.12 -7.33
N LYS A 3 -1.23 9.92 -6.26
CA LYS A 3 -0.55 9.58 -5.01
C LYS A 3 -1.41 8.66 -4.16
N ILE A 4 -0.79 7.68 -3.52
CA ILE A 4 -1.42 6.74 -2.61
C ILE A 4 -0.64 6.69 -1.29
N ILE A 5 -1.35 6.33 -0.22
CA ILE A 5 -0.76 6.17 1.11
C ILE A 5 -0.57 4.69 1.36
N VAL A 6 0.68 4.29 1.53
CA VAL A 6 1.08 2.90 1.64
C VAL A 6 1.64 2.66 3.03
N ARG A 7 1.17 1.61 3.69
CA ARG A 7 1.71 1.14 4.97
C ARG A 7 3.13 0.64 4.75
N GLU A 8 4.08 1.10 5.56
CA GLU A 8 5.50 0.71 5.47
C GLU A 8 5.75 -0.79 5.73
N LYS A 9 4.83 -1.44 6.43
CA LYS A 9 4.85 -2.88 6.71
C LYS A 9 4.71 -3.70 5.43
N ILE A 10 5.73 -4.50 5.12
CA ILE A 10 5.71 -5.47 4.02
C ILE A 10 5.03 -6.76 4.50
N MET A 11 3.96 -7.15 3.81
CA MET A 11 3.20 -8.37 4.07
C MET A 11 3.79 -9.55 3.28
N PRO A 12 3.67 -10.81 3.74
CA PRO A 12 4.04 -11.94 2.90
C PRO A 12 3.18 -11.98 1.63
N VAL A 13 3.78 -12.38 0.50
CA VAL A 13 3.09 -12.45 -0.79
C VAL A 13 1.83 -13.32 -0.67
N GLY A 14 0.70 -12.79 -1.13
CA GLY A 14 -0.59 -13.49 -1.09
C GLY A 14 -1.23 -13.61 0.30
N TYR A 15 -0.60 -13.15 1.38
CA TYR A 15 -1.07 -13.32 2.76
C TYR A 15 -2.49 -12.77 2.98
N ILE A 16 -2.75 -11.54 2.54
CA ILE A 16 -4.06 -10.89 2.79
C ILE A 16 -5.17 -11.70 2.10
N ASN A 17 -4.94 -12.11 0.85
CA ASN A 17 -5.92 -12.87 0.08
C ASN A 17 -6.14 -14.28 0.66
N SER A 18 -5.07 -15.02 0.95
CA SER A 18 -5.18 -16.37 1.52
C SER A 18 -5.85 -16.34 2.90
N THR A 19 -5.52 -15.34 3.72
CA THR A 19 -6.14 -15.17 5.03
C THR A 19 -7.61 -14.78 4.92
N PHE A 20 -7.99 -13.99 3.92
CA PHE A 20 -9.39 -13.68 3.66
C PHE A 20 -10.19 -14.91 3.25
N ILE A 21 -9.65 -15.74 2.36
CA ILE A 21 -10.27 -17.02 1.95
C ILE A 21 -10.43 -17.95 3.16
N GLU A 22 -9.40 -18.09 3.99
CA GLU A 22 -9.45 -18.88 5.23
C GLU A 22 -10.51 -18.36 6.19
N LEU A 23 -10.56 -17.04 6.40
CA LEU A 23 -11.51 -16.38 7.28
C LEU A 23 -12.96 -16.64 6.84
N CYS A 24 -13.23 -16.52 5.54
CA CYS A 24 -14.56 -16.67 4.97
C CYS A 24 -15.01 -18.14 4.83
N LYS A 25 -14.08 -19.11 4.94
CA LYS A 25 -14.36 -20.55 4.79
C LYS A 25 -15.16 -20.88 3.51
N GLY A 26 -14.87 -20.18 2.42
CA GLY A 26 -15.57 -20.35 1.14
C GLY A 26 -16.93 -19.65 1.01
N LYS A 27 -17.39 -18.91 2.03
CA LYS A 27 -18.54 -18.02 1.91
C LYS A 27 -18.16 -16.80 1.07
N GLU A 28 -18.94 -16.50 0.05
CA GLU A 28 -18.78 -15.30 -0.76
C GLU A 28 -19.56 -14.13 -0.15
N TYR A 29 -18.94 -12.97 -0.16
CA TYR A 29 -19.55 -11.70 0.23
C TYR A 29 -19.60 -10.81 -1.00
N ASN A 30 -20.71 -10.08 -1.17
CA ASN A 30 -20.88 -9.13 -2.28
C ASN A 30 -20.60 -7.70 -1.84
N THR A 31 -20.73 -7.40 -0.54
CA THR A 31 -20.49 -6.07 0.01
C THR A 31 -19.65 -6.13 1.28
N LEU A 32 -18.94 -5.03 1.57
CA LEU A 32 -18.23 -4.86 2.84
C LEU A 32 -19.18 -4.90 4.05
N HIS A 33 -20.41 -4.40 3.89
CA HIS A 33 -21.39 -4.38 4.95
C HIS A 33 -21.83 -5.79 5.37
N ASP A 34 -22.10 -6.67 4.40
CA ASP A 34 -22.47 -8.06 4.67
C ASP A 34 -21.33 -8.79 5.39
N PHE A 35 -20.10 -8.56 4.94
CA PHE A 35 -18.90 -9.13 5.56
C PHE A 35 -18.71 -8.65 7.00
N LEU A 36 -18.82 -7.35 7.26
CA LEU A 36 -18.64 -6.78 8.60
C LEU A 36 -19.83 -7.04 9.54
N THR A 37 -20.95 -7.57 9.04
CA THR A 37 -22.06 -8.04 9.87
C THR A 37 -21.72 -9.39 10.52
N ASP A 38 -20.95 -10.22 9.81
CA ASP A 38 -20.57 -11.57 10.28
C ASP A 38 -19.28 -11.58 11.10
N TYR A 39 -18.41 -10.57 10.95
CA TYR A 39 -17.11 -10.54 11.59
C TYR A 39 -16.85 -9.24 12.36
N ASP A 40 -16.32 -9.37 13.57
CA ASP A 40 -15.84 -8.24 14.35
C ASP A 40 -14.70 -7.51 13.62
N SER A 41 -14.82 -6.19 13.51
CA SER A 41 -13.87 -5.37 12.75
C SER A 41 -12.44 -5.43 13.31
N ASN A 42 -12.28 -5.52 14.63
CA ASN A 42 -10.95 -5.60 15.25
C ASN A 42 -10.32 -6.97 14.97
N TYR A 43 -11.11 -8.04 15.05
CA TYR A 43 -10.66 -9.38 14.68
C TYR A 43 -10.23 -9.44 13.21
N VAL A 44 -11.02 -8.89 12.30
CA VAL A 44 -10.70 -8.83 10.87
C VAL A 44 -9.39 -8.08 10.63
N ILE A 45 -9.22 -6.89 11.23
CA ILE A 45 -8.01 -6.09 11.04
C ILE A 45 -6.78 -6.84 11.57
N LYS A 46 -6.89 -7.44 12.75
CA LYS A 46 -5.83 -8.27 13.34
C LYS A 46 -5.50 -9.48 12.48
N LYS A 47 -6.51 -10.19 11.98
CA LYS A 47 -6.30 -11.41 11.20
C LYS A 47 -5.74 -11.10 9.81
N LEU A 48 -6.34 -10.18 9.05
CA LEU A 48 -5.96 -9.90 7.66
C LEU A 48 -4.69 -9.05 7.52
N TYR A 49 -4.48 -8.07 8.41
CA TYR A 49 -3.38 -7.10 8.28
C TYR A 49 -2.32 -7.24 9.37
N SER A 50 -2.54 -8.16 10.32
CA SER A 50 -1.69 -8.34 11.50
C SER A 50 -1.45 -7.03 12.25
N GLU A 51 -2.47 -6.16 12.29
CA GLU A 51 -2.45 -4.89 13.05
C GLU A 51 -3.21 -5.07 14.35
N GLU A 52 -2.66 -4.58 15.46
CA GLU A 52 -3.34 -4.63 16.75
C GLU A 52 -4.16 -3.36 16.95
N VAL A 53 -5.48 -3.55 17.08
CA VAL A 53 -6.44 -2.48 17.37
C VAL A 53 -6.92 -2.70 18.78
N LEU A 54 -6.24 -2.10 19.76
CA LEU A 54 -6.54 -2.24 21.19
C LEU A 54 -7.82 -1.48 21.61
N ASN A 55 -8.26 -0.51 20.80
CA ASN A 55 -9.45 0.29 21.04
C ASN A 55 -10.62 -0.25 20.20
N ALA A 56 -11.87 -0.06 20.64
CA ALA A 56 -13.03 -0.56 19.89
C ALA A 56 -13.18 0.03 18.46
N ASN A 57 -12.46 1.13 18.14
CA ASN A 57 -12.57 1.84 16.87
C ASN A 57 -11.18 2.13 16.27
N LEU A 58 -10.97 1.70 15.02
CA LEU A 58 -9.75 1.94 14.25
C LEU A 58 -9.39 3.43 14.19
N LYS A 59 -10.38 4.32 14.07
CA LYS A 59 -10.16 5.77 13.92
C LYS A 59 -9.46 6.42 15.12
N ASP A 60 -9.57 5.81 16.29
CA ASP A 60 -8.99 6.34 17.53
C ASP A 60 -7.54 5.88 17.74
N THR A 61 -7.05 4.96 16.91
CA THR A 61 -5.70 4.39 17.01
C THR A 61 -4.62 5.38 16.58
N LYS A 62 -3.39 5.21 17.12
CA LYS A 62 -2.18 5.91 16.62
C LYS A 62 -2.00 5.68 15.12
N LEU A 63 -2.29 4.47 14.64
CA LEU A 63 -2.19 4.10 13.24
C LEU A 63 -3.07 5.00 12.36
N TYR A 64 -4.35 5.14 12.68
CA TYR A 64 -5.25 5.97 11.89
C TYR A 64 -4.94 7.48 11.99
N LYS A 65 -4.51 7.94 13.17
CA LYS A 65 -4.04 9.33 13.34
C LYS A 65 -2.84 9.65 12.45
N LEU A 66 -1.87 8.74 12.35
CA LEU A 66 -0.73 8.90 11.44
C LEU A 66 -1.12 8.76 9.96
N TYR A 67 -2.14 7.96 9.65
CA TYR A 67 -2.71 7.94 8.30
C TYR A 67 -3.29 9.31 7.92
N ASN A 68 -4.11 9.91 8.80
CA ASN A 68 -4.69 11.24 8.56
C ASN A 68 -3.59 12.30 8.42
N LEU A 69 -2.55 12.25 9.25
CA LEU A 69 -1.42 13.17 9.14
C LEU A 69 -0.71 13.04 7.78
N ALA A 70 -0.46 11.82 7.30
CA ALA A 70 0.11 11.59 5.98
C ALA A 70 -0.81 12.10 4.86
N PHE A 71 -2.12 11.89 5.00
CA PHE A 71 -3.12 12.37 4.06
C PHE A 71 -3.16 13.90 3.97
N GLU A 72 -3.19 14.59 5.10
CA GLU A 72 -3.27 16.05 5.18
C GLU A 72 -1.97 16.72 4.72
N THR A 73 -0.81 16.16 5.11
CA THR A 73 0.49 16.78 4.82
C THR A 73 1.09 16.34 3.50
N ASN A 74 0.58 15.25 2.91
CA ASN A 74 1.14 14.58 1.74
C ASN A 74 2.63 14.23 1.91
N LYS A 75 3.03 13.87 3.15
CA LYS A 75 4.40 13.51 3.53
C LYS A 75 4.43 12.14 4.21
N ASP A 76 5.58 11.49 4.07
CA ASP A 76 5.89 10.26 4.79
C ASP A 76 5.88 10.48 6.30
N ASN A 77 5.61 9.41 7.03
CA ASN A 77 5.83 9.33 8.46
C ASN A 77 6.31 7.94 8.89
N GLU A 78 6.30 7.70 10.19
CA GLU A 78 6.73 6.46 10.85
C GLU A 78 6.02 5.21 10.30
N PHE A 79 4.74 5.33 9.90
CA PHE A 79 3.94 4.17 9.49
C PHE A 79 3.56 4.15 8.03
N PHE A 80 3.58 5.31 7.37
CA PHE A 80 3.07 5.47 6.03
C PHE A 80 4.06 6.17 5.12
N LYS A 81 4.11 5.71 3.87
CA LYS A 81 4.83 6.35 2.77
C LYS A 81 3.85 6.84 1.72
N ILE A 82 4.13 8.01 1.17
CA ILE A 82 3.41 8.59 0.05
C ILE A 82 4.10 8.11 -1.22
N MET A 83 3.37 7.34 -2.02
CA MET A 83 3.89 6.74 -3.24
C MET A 83 3.08 7.20 -4.45
N TYR A 84 3.70 7.19 -5.63
CA TYR A 84 3.01 7.39 -6.90
C TYR A 84 2.54 6.04 -7.43
N GLN A 85 1.23 5.88 -7.60
CA GLN A 85 0.64 4.65 -8.13
C GLN A 85 0.85 4.56 -9.65
N ILE A 86 1.59 3.55 -10.09
CA ILE A 86 1.85 3.31 -11.52
C ILE A 86 0.61 2.69 -12.16
N ASP A 87 0.10 1.61 -11.56
CA ASP A 87 -1.10 0.88 -11.95
C ASP A 87 -1.75 0.21 -10.72
N ASP A 88 -2.63 -0.77 -10.94
CA ASP A 88 -3.33 -1.49 -9.87
C ASP A 88 -2.42 -2.43 -9.05
N GLU A 89 -1.22 -2.75 -9.56
CA GLU A 89 -0.27 -3.70 -8.96
C GLU A 89 0.99 -3.01 -8.42
N PHE A 90 1.40 -1.88 -9.00
CA PHE A 90 2.68 -1.25 -8.68
C PHE A 90 2.56 0.20 -8.26
N ALA A 91 3.44 0.58 -7.33
CA ALA A 91 3.66 1.95 -6.92
C ALA A 91 5.15 2.24 -6.76
N VAL A 92 5.54 3.50 -6.90
CA VAL A 92 6.92 3.95 -6.70
C VAL A 92 7.00 4.95 -5.55
N HIS A 93 7.97 4.75 -4.68
CA HIS A 93 8.34 5.69 -3.63
C HIS A 93 9.58 6.45 -4.06
N LEU A 94 9.47 7.77 -4.15
CA LEU A 94 10.55 8.67 -4.55
C LEU A 94 11.07 9.41 -3.33
N THR A 95 12.34 9.20 -3.02
CA THR A 95 13.07 9.86 -1.90
C THR A 95 14.45 10.28 -2.40
N GLY A 96 15.54 9.98 -1.68
CA GLY A 96 16.89 9.96 -2.28
C GLY A 96 17.09 8.77 -3.23
N ASN A 97 16.28 7.72 -3.06
CA ASN A 97 16.25 6.55 -3.93
C ASN A 97 14.85 6.35 -4.53
N ILE A 98 14.80 5.56 -5.60
CA ILE A 98 13.62 5.14 -6.32
C ILE A 98 13.35 3.68 -5.95
N TYR A 99 12.25 3.44 -5.23
CA TYR A 99 11.82 2.10 -4.85
C TYR A 99 10.51 1.74 -5.53
N LEU A 100 10.51 0.61 -6.24
CA LEU A 100 9.30 -0.03 -6.77
C LEU A 100 8.70 -0.95 -5.71
N TYR A 101 7.40 -0.86 -5.52
CA TYR A 101 6.64 -1.69 -4.61
C TYR A 101 5.52 -2.42 -5.35
N HIS A 102 5.27 -3.68 -4.98
CA HIS A 102 4.10 -4.43 -5.41
C HIS A 102 3.01 -4.36 -4.34
N ILE A 103 1.79 -4.04 -4.75
CA ILE A 103 0.62 -3.82 -3.91
C ILE A 103 -0.01 -5.17 -3.56
N ALA A 104 -0.05 -5.50 -2.27
CA ALA A 104 -0.47 -6.80 -1.77
C ALA A 104 -1.97 -7.10 -1.93
N ALA A 105 -2.80 -6.06 -2.10
CA ALA A 105 -4.25 -6.17 -2.17
C ALA A 105 -4.83 -5.17 -3.17
N ARG A 106 -5.41 -5.68 -4.26
CA ARG A 106 -6.08 -4.86 -5.28
C ARG A 106 -7.35 -4.24 -4.72
N ARG A 107 -7.63 -2.98 -5.08
CA ARG A 107 -8.78 -2.21 -4.55
C ARG A 107 -10.18 -2.72 -4.93
N LYS A 108 -10.26 -3.67 -5.85
CA LYS A 108 -11.53 -4.26 -6.30
C LYS A 108 -12.10 -5.26 -5.29
N GLU A 109 -11.26 -5.76 -4.40
CA GLU A 109 -11.62 -6.78 -3.42
C GLU A 109 -12.27 -6.17 -2.18
N ILE A 110 -13.24 -6.86 -1.57
CA ILE A 110 -13.97 -6.36 -0.39
C ILE A 110 -13.02 -6.04 0.76
N TYR A 111 -12.06 -6.92 1.01
CA TYR A 111 -11.11 -6.71 2.10
C TYR A 111 -10.31 -5.42 1.90
N SER A 112 -9.97 -5.04 0.67
CA SER A 112 -9.21 -3.80 0.41
C SER A 112 -9.93 -2.50 0.80
N GLN A 113 -11.22 -2.58 1.17
CA GLN A 113 -12.05 -1.46 1.61
C GLN A 113 -12.11 -1.32 3.14
N ILE A 114 -11.61 -2.31 3.90
CA ILE A 114 -11.62 -2.29 5.38
C ILE A 114 -10.74 -1.17 5.93
N VAL A 115 -9.64 -0.86 5.23
CA VAL A 115 -8.70 0.21 5.60
C VAL A 115 -8.51 1.19 4.45
N PRO A 116 -8.22 2.47 4.76
CA PRO A 116 -8.12 3.50 3.72
C PRO A 116 -6.74 3.57 3.06
N TRP A 117 -5.71 2.90 3.61
CA TRP A 117 -4.36 2.80 3.02
C TRP A 117 -4.15 1.49 2.26
N TYR A 118 -3.00 1.38 1.59
CA TYR A 118 -2.57 0.18 0.88
C TYR A 118 -1.52 -0.60 1.67
N TYR A 119 -1.45 -1.91 1.44
CA TYR A 119 -0.34 -2.76 1.87
C TYR A 119 0.48 -3.19 0.66
N VAL A 120 1.74 -3.53 0.91
CA VAL A 120 2.70 -4.00 -0.09
C VAL A 120 3.27 -5.34 0.35
N ASP A 121 3.71 -6.16 -0.59
CA ASP A 121 4.32 -7.46 -0.30
C ASP A 121 5.76 -7.60 -0.79
N SER A 122 6.24 -6.62 -1.54
CA SER A 122 7.64 -6.55 -1.95
C SER A 122 8.08 -5.11 -2.18
N LYS A 123 9.40 -4.92 -2.08
CA LYS A 123 10.11 -3.67 -2.31
C LYS A 123 11.36 -3.97 -3.12
N LYS A 124 11.62 -3.19 -4.17
CA LYS A 124 12.82 -3.30 -5.00
C LYS A 124 13.41 -1.92 -5.26
N TYR A 125 14.71 -1.79 -5.01
CA TYR A 125 15.48 -0.62 -5.46
C TYR A 125 15.61 -0.66 -6.98
N ILE A 126 15.34 0.46 -7.64
CA ILE A 126 15.43 0.57 -9.11
C ILE A 126 16.25 1.79 -9.59
N GLY A 127 16.89 2.51 -8.68
CA GLY A 127 17.75 3.66 -8.99
C GLY A 127 17.74 4.73 -7.91
N ASP A 128 18.50 5.78 -8.14
CA ASP A 128 18.62 6.97 -7.31
C ASP A 128 17.84 8.13 -7.94
N THR A 129 17.20 8.97 -7.14
CA THR A 129 16.49 10.16 -7.66
C THR A 129 17.46 11.28 -8.06
N TRP A 130 18.65 11.30 -7.45
CA TRP A 130 19.63 12.37 -7.57
C TRP A 130 19.02 13.74 -7.21
N TRP A 131 19.13 14.71 -8.11
CA TRP A 131 18.55 16.04 -7.99
C TRP A 131 17.35 16.22 -8.93
N GLU A 132 16.86 15.12 -9.53
CA GLU A 132 15.72 15.17 -10.45
C GLU A 132 14.41 15.37 -9.69
N GLN A 133 13.48 16.08 -10.34
CA GLN A 133 12.15 16.30 -9.78
C GLN A 133 11.30 15.04 -9.94
N ASP A 134 10.44 14.76 -8.94
CA ASP A 134 9.51 13.64 -8.98
C ASP A 134 8.77 13.53 -10.32
N SER A 135 8.29 14.66 -10.86
CA SER A 135 7.55 14.68 -12.13
C SER A 135 8.36 14.13 -13.31
N GLU A 136 9.65 14.42 -13.37
CA GLU A 136 10.55 13.96 -14.43
C GLU A 136 10.80 12.45 -14.30
N ILE A 137 11.04 11.97 -13.08
CA ILE A 137 11.21 10.54 -12.80
C ILE A 137 9.96 9.74 -13.19
N ILE A 138 8.79 10.25 -12.82
CA ILE A 138 7.49 9.63 -13.17
C ILE A 138 7.25 9.65 -14.68
N GLU A 139 7.65 10.69 -15.39
CA GLU A 139 7.55 10.74 -16.84
C GLU A 139 8.50 9.75 -17.51
N ASN A 140 9.73 9.66 -17.02
CA ASN A 140 10.74 8.74 -17.52
C ASN A 140 10.37 7.27 -17.28
N LEU A 141 9.74 6.94 -16.14
CA LEU A 141 9.18 5.60 -15.89
C LEU A 141 8.18 5.15 -16.96
N LYS A 142 7.47 6.10 -17.60
CA LYS A 142 6.49 5.81 -18.65
C LYS A 142 7.08 5.76 -20.05
N LYS A 143 8.12 6.56 -20.29
CA LYS A 143 8.65 6.80 -21.64
C LYS A 143 9.88 5.97 -21.97
N LEU A 144 10.76 5.76 -20.98
CA LEU A 144 12.02 5.07 -21.18
C LEU A 144 11.81 3.56 -21.14
N SER A 145 12.59 2.82 -21.92
CA SER A 145 12.76 1.39 -21.69
C SER A 145 13.44 1.14 -20.34
N ILE A 146 13.27 -0.08 -19.79
CA ILE A 146 13.88 -0.45 -18.50
C ILE A 146 15.40 -0.26 -18.48
N ILE A 147 16.09 -0.52 -19.60
CA ILE A 147 17.54 -0.37 -19.72
C ILE A 147 17.94 1.11 -19.74
N GLU A 148 17.20 1.97 -20.45
CA GLU A 148 17.45 3.41 -20.45
C GLU A 148 17.20 4.02 -19.07
N PHE A 149 16.13 3.58 -18.40
CA PHE A 149 15.82 3.99 -17.04
C PHE A 149 16.97 3.65 -16.08
N TYR A 150 17.46 2.41 -16.09
CA TYR A 150 18.59 2.00 -15.24
C TYR A 150 19.89 2.72 -15.57
N LYS A 151 20.16 3.04 -16.84
CA LYS A 151 21.34 3.83 -17.23
C LYS A 151 21.30 5.24 -16.64
N ARG A 152 20.12 5.87 -16.69
CA ARG A 152 19.88 7.23 -16.20
C ARG A 152 19.95 7.30 -14.67
N TYR A 153 19.23 6.41 -13.99
CA TYR A 153 19.06 6.43 -12.54
C TYR A 153 20.00 5.50 -11.76
N LYS A 154 20.97 4.84 -12.41
CA LYS A 154 21.95 3.94 -11.76
C LYS A 154 21.30 2.80 -10.96
N GLY A 155 20.29 2.18 -11.56
CA GLY A 155 19.51 1.08 -10.97
C GLY A 155 20.12 -0.32 -11.09
N TYR A 156 21.45 -0.44 -11.13
CA TYR A 156 22.18 -1.71 -11.28
C TYR A 156 23.21 -1.93 -10.17
#